data_AF-A0A210QDU8-F1
#
_entry.id   AF-A0A210QDU8-F1
#
_cell.length_a   1.000
_cell.length_b   1.000
_cell.length_c   1.000
_cell.angle_alpha   90.00
_cell.angle_beta   90.00
_cell.angle_gamma   90.00
#
_symmetry.space_group_name_H-M   'P 1'
#
loop_
_entity.id
_entity.type
_entity.pdbx_description
1 polymer ?
#
loop_
_entity_poly.entity_id
_entity_poly.type
_entity_poly.pdbx_seq_one_letter_code
_entity_poly.pdbx_strand_id
1 'polypeptide(L)'
;MDSWRCQCTHWSRSPQQHKMFTYSGKERWEPVALKFTRIIKDNKWSDRKTKQRVFDCLVGDALEYADKLPRTLGFTKLKKKMKERFSDKDVPVVARRELNFTKQEESEILAEFAQRIQTITGDGFAHANITTRNQIATEAFIKGCCEKMAAQRARERNPKTAHKALNI
;
A
#
# COMPACT_ATOMS: atom_id res chain seq x y z
N MET A 1 20.30 69.02 -14.75
CA MET A 1 19.02 69.02 -14.02
C MET A 1 17.99 68.59 -15.07
N ASP A 2 17.32 67.45 -15.04
CA ASP A 2 16.89 66.50 -14.01
C ASP A 2 16.58 65.19 -14.74
N SER A 3 17.07 64.04 -14.30
CA SER A 3 16.51 63.15 -13.26
C SER A 3 15.92 61.91 -13.92
N TRP A 4 16.56 60.80 -13.59
CA TRP A 4 16.23 59.44 -13.97
C TRP A 4 14.85 59.03 -13.43
N ARG A 5 14.08 58.27 -14.20
CA ARG A 5 12.98 57.48 -13.64
C ARG A 5 13.01 56.06 -14.17
N CYS A 6 13.65 55.19 -13.38
CA CYS A 6 13.55 53.74 -13.47
C CYS A 6 12.08 53.31 -13.38
N GLN A 7 11.59 52.54 -14.35
CA GLN A 7 10.38 51.76 -14.19
C GLN A 7 10.78 50.36 -13.70
N CYS A 8 10.52 50.10 -12.42
CA CYS A 8 10.65 48.78 -11.83
C CYS A 8 9.58 47.85 -12.43
N THR A 9 9.97 46.93 -13.29
CA THR A 9 9.13 45.80 -13.69
C THR A 9 8.97 44.87 -12.49
N HIS A 10 7.79 44.90 -11.88
CA HIS A 10 7.40 44.00 -10.80
C HIS A 10 7.22 42.59 -11.37
N TRP A 11 8.28 41.77 -11.31
CA TRP A 11 8.21 40.36 -11.70
C TRP A 11 7.37 39.62 -10.66
N SER A 12 6.08 39.42 -10.95
CA SER A 12 5.26 38.49 -10.20
C SER A 12 5.82 37.09 -10.45
N ARG A 13 6.55 36.56 -9.46
CA ARG A 13 6.91 35.14 -9.41
C ARG A 13 5.61 34.35 -9.40
N SER A 14 5.24 33.79 -10.54
CA SER A 14 4.18 32.78 -10.61
C SER A 14 4.54 31.67 -9.61
N PRO A 15 3.63 31.25 -8.71
CA PRO A 15 3.88 30.12 -7.84
C PRO A 15 4.24 28.94 -8.73
N GLN A 16 5.40 28.30 -8.48
CA GLN A 16 5.81 27.12 -9.22
C GLN A 16 4.66 26.12 -9.18
N GLN A 17 3.97 25.95 -10.30
CA GLN A 17 2.91 24.95 -10.41
C GLN A 17 3.62 23.61 -10.29
N HIS A 18 3.42 22.93 -9.16
CA HIS A 18 3.86 21.55 -9.00
C HIS A 18 3.30 20.77 -10.18
N LYS A 19 4.18 20.34 -11.10
CA LYS A 19 3.80 19.52 -12.25
C LYS A 19 3.01 18.33 -11.69
N MET A 20 1.73 18.25 -12.03
CA MET A 20 0.88 17.17 -11.56
C MET A 20 1.46 15.86 -12.10
N PHE A 21 1.67 14.88 -11.22
CA PHE A 21 2.14 13.56 -11.64
C PHE A 21 1.04 12.88 -12.47
N THR A 22 1.44 12.00 -13.37
CA THR A 22 0.51 11.19 -14.16
C THR A 22 0.48 9.75 -13.63
N TYR A 23 -0.66 9.08 -13.81
CA TYR A 23 -0.86 7.69 -13.45
C TYR A 23 -1.56 6.93 -14.58
N SER A 24 -0.88 5.91 -15.11
CA SER A 24 -1.35 5.15 -16.28
C SER A 24 -2.14 3.90 -15.93
N GLY A 25 -2.02 3.43 -14.68
CA GLY A 25 -2.55 2.12 -14.26
C GLY A 25 -1.51 1.00 -14.30
N LYS A 26 -0.31 1.26 -14.83
CA LYS A 26 0.80 0.29 -14.88
C LYS A 26 1.57 0.20 -13.58
N GLU A 27 1.66 1.32 -12.85
CA GLU A 27 2.29 1.35 -11.54
C GLU A 27 1.31 0.90 -10.44
N ARG A 28 1.85 0.46 -9.30
CA ARG A 28 1.06 0.14 -8.11
C ARG A 28 0.22 1.36 -7.70
N TRP A 29 -1.07 1.13 -7.43
CA TRP A 29 -1.98 2.20 -7.06
C TRP A 29 -1.65 2.85 -5.69
N GLU A 30 -1.09 2.08 -4.75
CA GLU A 30 -0.95 2.50 -3.35
C GLU A 30 -0.03 3.72 -3.16
N PRO A 31 1.20 3.77 -3.71
CA PRO A 31 2.06 4.94 -3.58
C PRO A 31 1.43 6.19 -4.21
N VAL A 32 0.70 6.01 -5.30
CA VAL A 32 -0.01 7.08 -6.03
C VAL A 32 -1.15 7.64 -5.19
N ALA A 33 -1.94 6.75 -4.59
CA ALA A 33 -3.06 7.10 -3.71
C ALA A 33 -2.59 7.83 -2.44
N LEU A 34 -1.42 7.49 -1.90
CA LEU A 34 -0.78 8.22 -0.79
C LEU A 34 -0.37 9.63 -1.21
N LYS A 35 0.27 9.80 -2.38
CA LYS A 35 0.62 11.12 -2.93
C LYS A 35 -0.62 12.00 -3.10
N PHE A 36 -1.69 11.48 -3.70
CA PHE A 36 -2.96 12.22 -3.80
C PHE A 36 -3.47 12.68 -2.44
N THR A 37 -3.49 11.78 -1.45
CA THR A 37 -4.04 12.08 -0.12
C THR A 37 -3.24 13.20 0.57
N ARG A 38 -1.91 13.25 0.39
CA ARG A 38 -1.07 14.34 0.92
C ARG A 38 -1.40 15.67 0.23
N ILE A 39 -1.38 15.71 -1.11
CA ILE A 39 -1.67 16.94 -1.88
C ILE A 39 -3.05 17.51 -1.53
N ILE A 40 -4.08 16.66 -1.44
CA ILE A 40 -5.45 17.09 -1.12
C ILE A 40 -5.50 17.75 0.27
N LYS A 41 -4.83 17.15 1.26
CA LYS A 41 -4.76 17.69 2.63
C LYS A 41 -4.04 19.03 2.67
N ASP A 42 -2.88 19.11 2.02
CA ASP A 42 -2.03 20.31 2.05
C ASP A 42 -2.71 21.50 1.36
N ASN A 43 -3.45 21.23 0.29
CA ASN A 43 -4.11 22.28 -0.50
C ASN A 43 -5.57 22.57 -0.06
N LYS A 44 -6.11 21.84 0.91
CA LYS A 44 -7.49 22.00 1.42
C LYS A 44 -8.55 22.07 0.30
N TRP A 45 -8.43 21.22 -0.72
CA TRP A 45 -9.34 21.24 -1.87
C TRP A 45 -10.75 20.77 -1.49
N SER A 46 -11.76 21.40 -2.07
CA SER A 46 -13.13 20.88 -2.01
C SER A 46 -13.24 19.55 -2.75
N ASP A 47 -14.25 18.73 -2.42
CA ASP A 47 -14.46 17.43 -3.07
C ASP A 47 -14.55 17.51 -4.59
N ARG A 48 -15.22 18.56 -5.11
CA ARG A 48 -15.32 18.81 -6.56
C ARG A 48 -13.94 19.05 -7.18
N LYS A 49 -13.12 19.91 -6.56
CA LYS A 49 -11.77 20.24 -7.04
C LYS A 49 -10.84 19.04 -6.91
N THR A 50 -10.91 18.32 -5.79
CA THR A 50 -10.19 17.07 -5.57
C THR A 50 -10.47 16.07 -6.68
N LYS A 51 -11.75 15.85 -7.01
CA LYS A 51 -12.13 14.93 -8.08
C LYS A 51 -11.54 15.36 -9.42
N GLN A 52 -11.72 16.63 -9.81
CA GLN A 52 -11.16 17.14 -11.06
C GLN A 52 -9.64 16.93 -11.13
N ARG A 53 -8.92 17.31 -10.06
CA ARG A 53 -7.47 17.16 -9.99
C ARG A 53 -6.99 15.71 -10.03
N VAL A 54 -7.78 14.78 -9.49
CA VAL A 54 -7.49 13.35 -9.61
C VAL A 54 -7.64 12.90 -11.06
N PHE A 55 -8.72 13.30 -11.74
CA PHE A 55 -8.92 12.99 -13.16
C PHE A 55 -7.82 13.58 -14.05
N ASP A 56 -7.38 14.82 -13.79
CA ASP A 56 -6.27 15.47 -14.52
C ASP A 56 -4.95 14.67 -14.45
N CYS A 57 -4.78 13.86 -13.40
CA CYS A 57 -3.60 13.01 -13.20
C CYS A 57 -3.74 11.62 -13.84
N LEU A 58 -4.94 11.19 -14.24
CA LEU A 58 -5.14 9.86 -14.83
C LEU A 58 -4.87 9.93 -16.33
N VAL A 59 -4.17 8.92 -16.85
CA VAL A 59 -3.90 8.74 -18.28
C VAL A 59 -4.08 7.28 -18.67
N GLY A 60 -4.20 6.99 -19.98
CA GLY A 60 -4.32 5.62 -20.50
C GLY A 60 -5.43 4.80 -19.83
N ASP A 61 -5.14 3.54 -19.55
CA ASP A 61 -6.08 2.57 -18.96
C ASP A 61 -6.72 3.05 -17.65
N ALA A 62 -5.97 3.79 -16.83
CA ALA A 62 -6.49 4.36 -15.58
C ALA A 62 -7.58 5.41 -15.83
N LEU A 63 -7.39 6.27 -16.84
CA LEU A 63 -8.40 7.26 -17.23
C LEU A 63 -9.61 6.58 -17.87
N GLU A 64 -9.37 5.64 -18.79
CA GLU A 64 -10.45 4.90 -19.46
C GLU A 64 -11.34 4.14 -18.46
N TYR A 65 -10.73 3.53 -17.43
CA TYR A 65 -11.49 2.88 -16.38
C TYR A 65 -12.26 3.88 -15.52
N ALA A 66 -11.64 5.01 -15.15
CA ALA A 66 -12.28 6.02 -14.32
C ALA A 66 -13.46 6.71 -15.00
N ASP A 67 -13.40 6.94 -16.31
CA ASP A 67 -14.49 7.56 -17.09
C ASP A 67 -15.73 6.66 -17.20
N LYS A 68 -15.54 5.33 -17.14
CA LYS A 68 -16.64 4.35 -17.10
C LYS A 68 -17.37 4.30 -15.76
N LEU A 69 -16.84 4.92 -14.71
CA LEU A 69 -17.47 4.94 -13.38
C LEU A 69 -18.49 6.07 -13.26
N PRO A 70 -19.54 5.92 -12.42
CA PRO A 70 -20.55 6.97 -12.24
C PRO A 70 -19.94 8.32 -11.83
N ARG A 71 -20.33 9.39 -12.54
CA ARG A 71 -19.88 10.76 -12.25
C ARG A 71 -20.32 11.27 -10.87
N THR A 72 -21.29 10.62 -10.23
CA THR A 72 -21.73 10.90 -8.85
C THR A 72 -20.81 10.31 -7.78
N LEU A 73 -19.84 9.47 -8.13
CA LEU A 73 -18.90 8.92 -7.14
C LEU A 73 -18.02 10.03 -6.55
N GLY A 74 -18.04 10.14 -5.23
CA GLY A 74 -17.07 10.93 -4.47
C GLY A 74 -15.67 10.30 -4.49
N PHE A 75 -14.67 11.10 -4.12
CA PHE A 75 -13.25 10.71 -4.19
C PHE A 75 -12.93 9.42 -3.42
N THR A 76 -13.51 9.23 -2.22
CA THR A 76 -13.32 8.02 -1.41
C THR A 76 -13.72 6.75 -2.15
N LYS A 77 -14.87 6.78 -2.85
CA LYS A 77 -15.36 5.64 -3.63
C LYS A 77 -14.53 5.42 -4.89
N LEU A 78 -14.12 6.49 -5.57
CA LEU A 78 -13.21 6.42 -6.71
C LEU A 78 -11.88 5.77 -6.31
N LYS A 79 -11.26 6.23 -5.21
CA LYS A 79 -10.00 5.67 -4.68
C LYS A 79 -10.11 4.17 -4.39
N LYS A 80 -11.24 3.71 -3.85
CA LYS A 80 -11.51 2.28 -3.62
C LYS A 80 -11.61 1.52 -4.94
N LYS A 81 -12.33 2.04 -5.93
CA LYS A 81 -12.48 1.40 -7.26
C LYS A 81 -11.16 1.32 -8.03
N MET A 82 -10.33 2.35 -7.95
CA MET A 82 -8.99 2.34 -8.53
C MET A 82 -8.10 1.31 -7.85
N LYS A 83 -8.17 1.19 -6.52
CA LYS A 83 -7.48 0.13 -5.77
C LYS A 83 -7.93 -1.27 -6.23
N GLU A 84 -9.23 -1.52 -6.29
CA GLU A 84 -9.76 -2.81 -6.75
C GLU A 84 -9.32 -3.20 -8.17
N ARG A 85 -9.07 -2.22 -9.04
CA ARG A 85 -8.68 -2.45 -10.44
C ARG A 85 -7.17 -2.59 -10.64
N PHE A 86 -6.39 -1.73 -10.01
CA PHE A 86 -4.96 -1.54 -10.30
C PHE A 86 -4.02 -1.89 -9.12
N SER A 87 -4.53 -2.43 -8.02
CA SER A 87 -3.67 -3.09 -7.02
C SER A 87 -3.23 -4.46 -7.54
N ASP A 88 -2.04 -4.88 -7.12
CA ASP A 88 -1.51 -6.20 -7.44
C ASP A 88 -2.38 -7.29 -6.75
N LYS A 89 -3.32 -7.85 -7.51
CA LYS A 89 -4.19 -8.93 -7.02
C LYS A 89 -3.42 -10.22 -6.76
N ASP A 90 -2.26 -10.36 -7.40
CA ASP A 90 -1.44 -11.56 -7.33
C ASP A 90 -0.53 -11.59 -6.10
N VAL A 91 -0.21 -10.44 -5.49
CA VAL A 91 0.69 -10.37 -4.33
C VAL A 91 0.22 -11.24 -3.15
N PRO A 92 -1.06 -11.19 -2.72
CA PRO A 92 -1.57 -12.09 -1.69
C PRO A 92 -1.61 -13.58 -2.12
N VAL A 93 -1.77 -13.85 -3.41
CA VAL A 93 -1.83 -15.21 -3.95
C VAL A 93 -0.43 -15.85 -3.96
N VAL A 94 0.57 -15.10 -4.45
CA VAL A 94 1.97 -15.49 -4.47
C VAL A 94 2.48 -15.70 -3.05
N ALA A 95 2.24 -14.75 -2.14
CA ALA A 95 2.67 -14.89 -0.74
C ALA A 95 2.00 -16.07 -0.03
N ARG A 96 0.72 -16.35 -0.32
CA ARG A 96 0.05 -17.53 0.23
C ARG A 96 0.63 -18.84 -0.30
N ARG A 97 1.02 -18.87 -1.57
CA ARG A 97 1.72 -20.03 -2.14
C ARG A 97 3.08 -20.20 -1.48
N GLU A 98 3.84 -19.12 -1.34
CA GLU A 98 5.15 -19.12 -0.69
C GLU A 98 5.07 -19.65 0.75
N LEU A 99 4.23 -19.05 1.60
CA LEU A 99 4.00 -19.49 2.99
C LEU A 99 3.61 -20.96 3.11
N ASN A 100 2.91 -21.51 2.12
CA ASN A 100 2.50 -22.92 2.13
C ASN A 100 3.66 -23.90 1.96
N PHE A 101 4.71 -23.48 1.25
CA PHE A 101 5.91 -24.27 0.98
C PHE A 101 7.09 -23.91 1.88
N THR A 102 7.05 -22.76 2.56
CA THR A 102 8.10 -22.38 3.51
C THR A 102 8.15 -23.37 4.67
N LYS A 103 9.32 -23.98 4.87
CA LYS A 103 9.68 -24.80 6.02
C LYS A 103 10.88 -24.18 6.72
N GLN A 104 11.00 -24.44 8.01
CA GLN A 104 12.22 -24.15 8.75
C GLN A 104 13.34 -25.05 8.22
N GLU A 105 14.48 -24.46 7.90
CA GLU A 105 15.68 -25.19 7.48
C GLU A 105 16.38 -25.83 8.69
N GLU A 106 17.14 -26.90 8.47
CA GLU A 106 17.79 -27.65 9.57
C GLU A 106 18.79 -26.80 10.37
N SER A 107 19.47 -25.86 9.72
CA SER A 107 20.41 -24.92 10.33
C SER A 107 19.77 -23.62 10.80
N GLU A 108 18.49 -23.38 10.49
CA GLU A 108 17.83 -22.12 10.75
C GLU A 108 17.26 -22.08 12.17
N ILE A 109 17.63 -21.06 12.93
CA ILE A 109 17.07 -20.89 14.28
C ILE A 109 15.64 -20.38 14.19
N LEU A 110 14.82 -20.72 15.19
CA LEU A 110 13.39 -20.41 15.21
C LEU A 110 13.08 -18.90 15.03
N ALA A 111 13.94 -18.02 15.55
CA ALA A 111 13.79 -16.57 15.41
C ALA A 111 13.95 -16.10 13.96
N GLU A 112 14.90 -16.67 13.22
CA GLU A 112 15.14 -16.37 11.80
C GLU A 112 13.97 -16.87 10.94
N PHE A 113 13.50 -18.08 11.23
CA PHE A 113 12.33 -18.64 10.57
C PHE A 113 11.07 -17.79 10.82
N ALA A 114 10.84 -17.37 12.06
CA ALA A 114 9.74 -16.48 12.40
C ALA A 114 9.82 -15.14 11.66
N GLN A 115 11.03 -14.58 11.53
CA GLN A 115 11.26 -13.33 10.82
C GLN A 115 10.95 -13.47 9.33
N ARG A 116 11.36 -14.56 8.66
CA ARG A 116 10.99 -14.84 7.26
C ARG A 116 9.49 -14.89 7.06
N ILE A 117 8.79 -15.64 7.91
CA ILE A 117 7.33 -15.75 7.84
C ILE A 117 6.66 -14.38 8.03
N GLN A 118 7.18 -13.54 8.93
CA GLN A 118 6.70 -12.16 9.11
C GLN A 118 6.95 -11.28 7.88
N THR A 119 8.12 -11.39 7.24
CA THR A 119 8.43 -10.65 6.00
C THR A 119 7.47 -11.03 4.87
N ILE A 120 7.35 -12.32 4.56
CA ILE A 120 6.45 -12.82 3.50
C ILE A 120 5.01 -12.40 3.77
N THR A 121 4.56 -12.50 5.03
CA THR A 121 3.20 -12.10 5.41
C THR A 121 3.00 -10.59 5.36
N GLY A 122 4.01 -9.81 5.74
CA GLY A 122 4.00 -8.35 5.72
C GLY A 122 3.85 -7.81 4.31
N ASP A 123 4.64 -8.34 3.37
CA ASP A 123 4.64 -7.93 1.97
C ASP A 123 3.40 -8.43 1.24
N GLY A 124 3.07 -9.71 1.41
CA GLY A 124 1.94 -10.37 0.79
C GLY A 124 0.56 -9.83 1.20
N PHE A 125 0.45 -9.36 2.44
CA PHE A 125 -0.83 -8.97 3.04
C PHE A 125 -0.78 -7.56 3.63
N ALA A 126 -0.03 -6.63 3.03
CA ALA A 126 0.12 -5.25 3.48
C ALA A 126 -1.20 -4.48 3.74
N HIS A 127 -2.32 -4.95 3.18
CA HIS A 127 -3.66 -4.36 3.36
C HIS A 127 -4.54 -5.06 4.38
N ALA A 128 -4.14 -6.25 4.84
CA ALA A 128 -4.82 -6.92 5.92
C ALA A 128 -4.53 -6.20 7.24
N ASN A 129 -5.52 -6.19 8.13
CA ASN A 129 -5.32 -5.68 9.48
C ASN A 129 -4.25 -6.51 10.21
N ILE A 130 -3.69 -5.94 11.28
CA ILE A 130 -2.59 -6.58 12.03
C ILE A 130 -2.99 -7.94 12.59
N THR A 131 -4.25 -8.11 13.01
CA THR A 131 -4.78 -9.37 13.54
C THR A 131 -4.77 -10.48 12.47
N THR A 132 -5.26 -10.18 11.27
CA THR A 132 -5.26 -11.13 10.14
C THR A 132 -3.85 -11.49 9.71
N ARG A 133 -2.92 -10.51 9.64
CA ARG A 133 -1.51 -10.80 9.32
C ARG A 133 -0.88 -11.69 10.39
N ASN A 134 -1.11 -11.39 11.66
CA ASN A 134 -0.59 -12.21 12.76
C ASN A 134 -1.11 -13.64 12.69
N GLN A 135 -2.41 -13.83 12.42
CA GLN A 135 -2.99 -15.15 12.30
C GLN A 135 -2.36 -15.96 11.15
N ILE A 136 -2.27 -15.37 9.96
CA ILE A 136 -1.64 -16.02 8.79
C ILE A 136 -0.19 -16.40 9.09
N ALA A 137 0.58 -15.47 9.67
CA ALA A 137 1.98 -15.71 10.03
C ALA A 137 2.11 -16.83 11.08
N THR A 138 1.23 -16.85 12.09
CA THR A 138 1.24 -17.90 13.11
C THR A 138 0.92 -19.28 12.53
N GLU A 139 -0.10 -19.38 11.69
CA GLU A 139 -0.48 -20.64 11.04
C GLU A 139 0.66 -21.18 10.16
N ALA A 140 1.28 -20.30 9.37
CA ALA A 140 2.41 -20.65 8.52
C ALA A 140 3.64 -21.07 9.33
N PHE A 141 3.96 -20.34 10.41
CA PHE A 141 5.05 -20.66 11.32
C PHE A 141 4.87 -22.04 11.96
N ILE A 142 3.70 -22.32 12.55
CA ILE A 142 3.41 -23.63 13.18
C ILE A 142 3.47 -24.76 12.15
N LYS A 143 2.95 -24.52 10.94
CA LYS A 143 2.96 -25.53 9.86
C LYS A 143 4.38 -25.79 9.33
N GLY A 144 5.24 -24.78 9.30
CA GLY A 144 6.56 -24.84 8.71
C GLY A 144 7.69 -25.25 9.67
N CYS A 145 7.45 -25.15 10.98
CA CYS A 145 8.41 -25.50 12.02
C CYS A 145 8.83 -26.99 11.93
N CYS A 146 10.14 -27.25 12.08
CA CYS A 146 10.70 -28.60 11.96
C CYS A 146 10.41 -29.47 13.19
N GLU A 147 10.25 -28.86 14.36
CA GLU A 147 9.93 -29.56 15.61
C GLU A 147 8.44 -29.92 15.71
N LYS A 148 8.08 -31.11 15.20
CA LYS A 148 6.69 -31.59 15.16
C LYS A 148 5.98 -31.59 16.52
N MET A 149 6.68 -31.90 17.60
CA MET A 149 6.13 -31.90 18.97
C MET A 149 5.89 -30.48 19.51
N ALA A 150 6.81 -29.54 19.26
CA ALA A 150 6.62 -28.14 19.62
C ALA A 150 5.51 -27.49 18.79
N ALA A 151 5.45 -27.80 17.49
CA ALA A 151 4.38 -27.35 16.60
C ALA A 151 2.99 -27.86 17.03
N GLN A 152 2.89 -29.12 17.47
CA GLN A 152 1.65 -29.69 17.98
C GLN A 152 1.22 -28.99 19.28
N ARG A 153 2.12 -28.80 20.24
CA ARG A 153 1.85 -28.07 21.50
C ARG A 153 1.45 -26.61 21.24
N ALA A 154 2.10 -25.95 20.30
CA ALA A 154 1.74 -24.59 19.88
C ALA A 154 0.34 -24.56 19.26
N ARG A 155 -0.03 -25.53 18.43
CA ARG A 155 -1.36 -25.59 17.81
C ARG A 155 -2.47 -25.76 18.85
N GLU A 156 -2.26 -26.60 19.86
CA GLU A 156 -3.22 -26.84 20.95
C GLU A 156 -3.46 -25.60 21.83
N ARG A 157 -2.41 -24.78 22.02
CA ARG A 157 -2.49 -23.55 22.81
C ARG A 157 -3.01 -22.32 22.05
N ASN A 158 -3.24 -22.45 20.74
CA ASN A 158 -3.81 -21.40 19.87
C ASN A 158 -3.19 -19.99 20.07
N PRO A 159 -1.88 -19.82 19.85
CA PRO A 159 -1.21 -18.55 20.05
C PRO A 159 -1.72 -17.48 19.08
N LYS A 160 -1.88 -16.25 19.58
CA LYS A 160 -2.37 -15.12 18.77
C LYS A 160 -1.30 -14.47 17.87
N THR A 161 -0.02 -14.82 18.06
CA THR A 161 1.11 -14.26 17.31
C THR A 161 2.24 -15.28 17.18
N ALA A 162 3.06 -15.17 16.13
CA ALA A 162 4.22 -16.05 15.91
C ALA A 162 5.24 -15.93 17.06
N HIS A 163 5.43 -14.72 17.59
CA HIS A 163 6.30 -14.52 18.76
C HIS A 163 5.80 -15.24 20.01
N LYS A 164 4.48 -15.32 20.24
CA LYS A 164 3.93 -16.12 21.34
C LYS A 164 4.12 -17.62 21.10
N ALA A 165 4.10 -18.07 19.84
CA ALA A 165 4.36 -19.47 19.50
C ALA A 165 5.81 -19.88 19.78
N LEU A 166 6.78 -18.94 19.73
CA LEU A 166 8.19 -19.20 20.07
C LEU A 166 8.42 -19.59 21.54
N ASN A 167 7.54 -19.16 22.44
CA ASN A 167 7.71 -19.31 23.89
C ASN A 167 6.83 -20.43 24.49
N ILE A 168 6.33 -21.37 23.66
CA ILE A 168 5.43 -22.47 24.06
C ILE A 168 6.19 -23.76 24.30
#